data_AF-A0AAP4D4J7-F1
#
_entry.id   AF-A0AAP4D4J7-F1
#
_cell.length_a   1.000
_cell.length_b   1.000
_cell.length_c   1.000
_cell.angle_alpha   90.00
_cell.angle_beta   90.00
_cell.angle_gamma   90.00
#
_symmetry.space_group_name_H-M   'P 1'
#
loop_
_entity.id
_entity.type
_entity.pdbx_description
1 polymer ?
#
loop_
_entity_poly.entity_id
_entity_poly.type
_entity_poly.pdbx_seq_one_letter_code
_entity_poly.pdbx_strand_id
1 'polypeptide(L)'
;MKTEVVLPPAPERLSDGAKKAWDEIVAQHGGHADRIVGPLLEEFCEALALSREAHARVEAEGMIVADTKGFPIDHPALAIGAKAERVIERLAPRFAPPVDRRRYGYLTGKTLASVQAAGLNKIDEYQAVIASVMTYALIIDNAQLAGVDALQKTAFGPLQSYMAGLEKLGITPKVSAVPDGVEDGEESSNASVSSIDGWISSKGA
;
A
#
# COMPACT_ATOMS: atom_id res chain seq x y z
N MET A 1 9.11 -17.92 19.09
CA MET A 1 8.23 -17.10 19.95
C MET A 1 7.62 -16.02 19.07
N LYS A 2 6.31 -15.99 18.90
CA LYS A 2 5.63 -14.84 18.27
C LYS A 2 5.56 -13.76 19.33
N THR A 3 6.28 -12.66 19.16
CA THR A 3 6.13 -11.49 20.03
C THR A 3 4.76 -10.90 19.73
N GLU A 4 3.83 -11.04 20.67
CA GLU A 4 2.52 -10.42 20.57
C GLU A 4 2.72 -8.91 20.63
N VAL A 5 2.39 -8.22 19.55
CA VAL A 5 2.55 -6.77 19.47
C VAL A 5 1.39 -6.16 20.24
N VAL A 6 1.67 -5.72 21.47
CA VAL A 6 0.72 -4.94 22.27
C VAL A 6 0.66 -3.54 21.70
N LEU A 7 -0.52 -3.14 21.21
CA LEU A 7 -0.73 -1.82 20.63
C LEU A 7 -1.09 -0.79 21.72
N PRO A 8 -0.63 0.47 21.60
CA PRO A 8 -0.91 1.51 22.57
C PRO A 8 -2.42 1.87 22.62
N PRO A 9 -3.06 1.84 23.79
CA PRO A 9 -4.50 2.12 23.91
C PRO A 9 -4.82 3.61 23.68
N ALA A 10 -6.02 3.88 23.20
CA ALA A 10 -6.53 5.23 23.05
C ALA A 10 -6.68 5.95 24.41
N PRO A 11 -6.28 7.23 24.53
CA PRO A 11 -6.53 8.00 25.75
C PRO A 11 -8.01 8.11 26.09
N GLU A 12 -8.36 7.98 27.38
CA GLU A 12 -9.76 7.98 27.85
C GLU A 12 -10.54 9.25 27.50
N ARG A 13 -9.84 10.39 27.44
CA ARG A 13 -10.39 11.72 27.14
C ARG A 13 -10.91 11.89 25.72
N LEU A 14 -10.52 11.00 24.79
CA LEU A 14 -10.94 11.06 23.41
C LEU A 14 -12.44 10.73 23.29
N SER A 15 -13.11 11.38 22.33
CA SER A 15 -14.45 10.99 21.92
C SER A 15 -14.49 9.54 21.42
N ASP A 16 -15.66 8.89 21.46
CA ASP A 16 -15.76 7.49 21.01
C ASP A 16 -15.43 7.33 19.51
N GLY A 17 -15.76 8.33 18.69
CA GLY A 17 -15.34 8.37 17.30
C GLY A 17 -13.82 8.48 17.14
N ALA A 18 -13.18 9.30 17.99
CA ALA A 18 -11.73 9.47 17.97
C ALA A 18 -11.01 8.22 18.49
N LYS A 19 -11.57 7.50 19.47
CA LYS A 19 -11.05 6.20 19.92
C LYS A 19 -11.06 5.16 18.79
N LYS A 20 -12.14 5.09 18.02
CA LYS A 20 -12.19 4.21 16.83
C LYS A 20 -11.13 4.60 15.80
N ALA A 21 -10.99 5.89 15.50
CA ALA A 21 -9.97 6.38 14.58
C ALA A 21 -8.55 6.10 15.11
N TRP A 22 -8.32 6.20 16.42
CA TRP A 22 -7.06 5.86 17.06
C TRP A 22 -6.72 4.38 16.84
N ASP A 23 -7.66 3.49 17.15
CA ASP A 23 -7.47 2.04 17.00
C ASP A 23 -7.16 1.67 15.54
N GLU A 24 -7.85 2.28 14.58
CA GLU A 24 -7.59 2.11 13.14
C GLU A 24 -6.16 2.53 12.76
N ILE A 25 -5.73 3.73 13.18
CA ILE A 25 -4.42 4.28 12.82
C ILE A 25 -3.29 3.50 13.51
N VAL A 26 -3.43 3.19 14.78
CA VAL A 26 -2.47 2.41 15.55
C VAL A 26 -2.34 0.99 14.98
N ALA A 27 -3.46 0.35 14.62
CA ALA A 27 -3.43 -0.97 13.96
C ALA A 27 -2.69 -0.93 12.62
N GLN A 28 -2.87 0.13 11.81
CA GLN A 28 -2.14 0.30 10.55
C GLN A 28 -0.63 0.47 10.74
N HIS A 29 -0.19 1.04 11.86
CA HIS A 29 1.23 1.22 12.17
C HIS A 29 1.88 0.00 12.84
N GLY A 30 1.06 -0.90 13.41
CA GLY A 30 1.50 -2.13 14.04
C GLY A 30 2.57 -1.89 15.10
N GLY A 31 3.67 -2.65 15.03
CA GLY A 31 4.79 -2.52 15.98
C GLY A 31 5.56 -1.19 15.95
N HIS A 32 5.17 -0.24 15.09
CA HIS A 32 5.73 1.12 15.06
C HIS A 32 4.78 2.17 15.64
N ALA A 33 3.62 1.76 16.16
CA ALA A 33 2.60 2.66 16.68
C ALA A 33 3.14 3.62 17.76
N ASP A 34 4.02 3.17 18.64
CA ASP A 34 4.61 4.00 19.70
C ASP A 34 5.33 5.27 19.18
N ARG A 35 5.73 5.29 17.89
CA ARG A 35 6.42 6.43 17.28
C ARG A 35 5.48 7.56 16.86
N ILE A 36 4.20 7.26 16.70
CA ILE A 36 3.18 8.22 16.26
C ILE A 36 2.27 8.66 17.41
N VAL A 37 2.28 7.95 18.54
CA VAL A 37 1.48 8.29 19.71
C VAL A 37 1.90 9.64 20.28
N GLY A 38 0.90 10.48 20.55
CA GLY A 38 1.10 11.77 21.20
C GLY A 38 -0.04 12.75 20.91
N PRO A 39 0.07 14.00 21.41
CA PRO A 39 -1.00 14.99 21.32
C PRO A 39 -1.46 15.29 19.88
N LEU A 40 -0.56 15.17 18.90
CA LEU A 40 -0.92 15.37 17.49
C LEU A 40 -1.77 14.25 16.92
N LEU A 41 -1.57 13.01 17.38
CA LEU A 41 -2.41 11.88 16.96
C LEU A 41 -3.81 12.04 17.55
N GLU A 42 -3.90 12.49 18.80
CA GLU A 42 -5.18 12.81 19.44
C GLU A 42 -5.97 13.87 18.66
N GLU A 43 -5.33 14.99 18.32
CA GLU A 43 -5.95 16.04 17.50
C GLU A 43 -6.41 15.51 16.14
N PHE A 44 -5.59 14.67 15.50
CA PHE A 44 -5.93 14.06 14.22
C PHE A 44 -7.13 13.11 14.32
N CYS A 45 -7.17 12.27 15.36
CA CYS A 45 -8.27 11.34 15.60
C CYS A 45 -9.59 12.08 15.90
N GLU A 46 -9.54 13.19 16.66
CA GLU A 46 -10.73 14.02 16.89
C GLU A 46 -11.21 14.70 15.60
N ALA A 47 -10.29 15.20 14.76
CA ALA A 47 -10.66 15.77 13.48
C ALA A 47 -11.28 14.72 12.54
N LEU A 48 -10.75 13.49 12.51
CA LEU A 48 -11.34 12.38 11.76
C LEU A 48 -12.74 12.03 12.25
N ALA A 49 -12.94 11.95 13.57
CA ALA A 49 -14.24 11.67 14.17
C ALA A 49 -15.27 12.75 13.78
N LEU A 50 -14.89 14.02 13.93
CA LEU A 50 -15.74 15.16 13.63
C LEU A 50 -16.10 15.25 12.13
N SER A 51 -15.14 14.95 11.25
CA SER A 51 -15.38 14.89 9.80
C SER A 51 -16.37 13.77 9.46
N ARG A 52 -16.17 12.55 10.00
CA ARG A 52 -17.07 11.41 9.78
C ARG A 52 -18.48 11.68 10.29
N GLU A 53 -18.63 12.29 11.46
CA GLU A 53 -19.93 12.69 12.02
C GLU A 53 -20.61 13.75 11.13
N ALA A 54 -19.87 14.76 10.68
CA ALA A 54 -20.40 15.80 9.81
C ALA A 54 -20.92 15.24 8.49
N HIS A 55 -20.18 14.31 7.87
CA HIS A 55 -20.60 13.61 6.66
C HIS A 55 -21.86 12.76 6.89
N ALA A 56 -21.90 11.98 7.98
CA ALA A 56 -23.06 11.16 8.31
C ALA A 56 -24.34 12.00 8.52
N ARG A 57 -24.21 13.19 9.12
CA ARG A 57 -25.34 14.11 9.28
C ARG A 57 -25.83 14.68 7.96
N VAL A 58 -24.92 15.12 7.09
CA VAL A 58 -25.27 15.62 5.76
C VAL A 58 -25.92 14.53 4.91
N GLU A 59 -25.47 13.28 5.03
CA GLU A 59 -26.08 12.14 4.35
C GLU A 59 -27.51 11.86 4.84
N ALA A 60 -27.74 11.97 6.16
CA ALA A 60 -29.05 11.72 6.76
C ALA A 60 -30.05 12.87 6.58
N GLU A 61 -29.60 14.12 6.72
CA GLU A 61 -30.44 15.32 6.75
C GLU A 61 -30.50 16.03 5.38
N GLY A 62 -29.57 15.73 4.47
CA GLY A 62 -29.39 16.41 3.21
C GLY A 62 -28.47 17.64 3.30
N MET A 63 -28.01 18.13 2.14
CA MET A 63 -27.08 19.27 2.08
C MET A 63 -27.75 20.62 2.38
N ILE A 64 -29.07 20.72 2.22
CA ILE A 64 -29.86 21.93 2.46
C ILE A 64 -30.89 21.61 3.53
N VAL A 65 -30.92 22.41 4.58
CA VAL A 65 -31.89 22.29 5.70
C VAL A 65 -32.63 23.61 5.87
N ALA A 66 -33.79 23.56 6.53
CA ALA A 66 -34.52 24.78 6.86
C ALA A 66 -33.93 25.43 8.12
N ASP A 67 -33.79 26.76 8.11
CA ASP A 67 -33.50 27.54 9.31
C ASP A 67 -34.73 27.58 10.25
N THR A 68 -34.60 28.24 11.40
CA THR A 68 -35.70 28.37 12.38
C THR A 68 -36.92 29.13 11.86
N LYS A 69 -36.82 29.79 10.70
CA LYS A 69 -37.88 30.54 10.01
C LYS A 69 -38.39 29.81 8.76
N GLY A 70 -37.85 28.64 8.42
CA GLY A 70 -38.26 27.85 7.26
C GLY A 70 -37.51 28.18 5.97
N PHE A 71 -36.49 29.05 5.99
CA PHE A 71 -35.70 29.36 4.80
C PHE A 71 -34.63 28.28 4.55
N PRO A 72 -34.39 27.90 3.28
CA PRO A 72 -33.35 26.94 2.95
C PRO A 72 -31.96 27.56 3.20
N ILE A 73 -31.15 26.87 4.00
CA ILE A 73 -29.75 27.20 4.28
C ILE A 73 -28.88 25.96 4.08
N ASP A 74 -27.58 26.17 3.84
CA ASP A 74 -26.62 25.08 3.81
C ASP A 74 -26.55 24.38 5.17
N HIS A 75 -26.42 23.04 5.14
CA HIS A 75 -26.35 22.24 6.34
C HIS A 75 -25.13 22.65 7.21
N PRO A 76 -25.30 23.02 8.49
CA PRO A 76 -24.22 23.56 9.32
C PRO A 76 -23.03 22.59 9.48
N ALA A 77 -23.29 21.27 9.44
CA ALA A 77 -22.23 20.27 9.45
C ALA A 77 -21.26 20.38 8.27
N LEU A 78 -21.63 20.95 7.13
CA LEU A 78 -20.69 21.19 6.02
C LEU A 78 -19.54 22.10 6.46
N ALA A 79 -19.85 23.18 7.17
CA ALA A 79 -18.83 24.11 7.67
C ALA A 79 -17.95 23.49 8.77
N ILE A 80 -18.52 22.60 9.58
CA ILE A 80 -17.79 21.85 10.62
C ILE A 80 -16.86 20.82 9.97
N GLY A 81 -17.38 20.01 9.04
CA GLY A 81 -16.64 19.02 8.27
C GLY A 81 -15.46 19.64 7.52
N ALA A 82 -15.69 20.76 6.82
CA ALA A 82 -14.63 21.47 6.10
C ALA A 82 -13.52 22.03 7.02
N LYS A 83 -13.83 22.35 8.29
CA LYS A 83 -12.80 22.75 9.27
C LYS A 83 -12.00 21.53 9.74
N ALA A 84 -12.68 20.41 9.99
CA ALA A 84 -12.05 19.16 10.40
C ALA A 84 -11.12 18.62 9.29
N GLU A 85 -11.56 18.64 8.03
CA GLU A 85 -10.78 18.22 6.87
C GLU A 85 -9.47 19.01 6.72
N ARG A 86 -9.48 20.32 6.96
CA ARG A 86 -8.24 21.13 6.94
C ARG A 86 -7.24 20.68 8.00
N VAL A 87 -7.70 20.25 9.18
CA VAL A 87 -6.82 19.69 10.21
C VAL A 87 -6.29 18.32 9.77
N ILE A 88 -7.16 17.49 9.17
CA ILE A 88 -6.79 16.18 8.61
C ILE A 88 -5.72 16.35 7.54
N GLU A 89 -5.93 17.17 6.52
CA GLU A 89 -4.97 17.41 5.43
C GLU A 89 -3.61 17.89 5.95
N ARG A 90 -3.62 18.79 6.94
CA ARG A 90 -2.40 19.31 7.56
C ARG A 90 -1.61 18.24 8.31
N LEU A 91 -2.29 17.31 8.99
CA LEU A 91 -1.66 16.32 9.86
C LEU A 91 -1.46 14.96 9.20
N ALA A 92 -2.24 14.61 8.17
CA ALA A 92 -2.22 13.31 7.49
C ALA A 92 -0.82 12.85 7.05
N PRO A 93 0.09 13.70 6.52
CA PRO A 93 1.43 13.27 6.14
C PRO A 93 2.26 12.70 7.30
N ARG A 94 1.95 13.08 8.55
CA ARG A 94 2.67 12.59 9.75
C ARG A 94 2.20 11.21 10.21
N PHE A 95 1.00 10.82 9.81
CA PHE A 95 0.35 9.57 10.19
C PHE A 95 0.12 8.66 8.98
N ALA A 96 0.80 8.95 7.87
CA ALA A 96 0.85 8.02 6.75
C ALA A 96 1.52 6.72 7.27
N PRO A 97 0.85 5.57 7.16
CA PRO A 97 1.40 4.32 7.66
C PRO A 97 2.77 4.09 7.01
N PRO A 98 3.75 3.55 7.76
CA PRO A 98 5.01 3.14 7.18
C PRO A 98 4.71 2.23 6.00
N VAL A 99 5.25 2.55 4.82
CA VAL A 99 5.24 1.60 3.71
C VAL A 99 5.89 0.34 4.26
N ASP A 100 5.11 -0.74 4.36
CA ASP A 100 5.61 -2.00 4.88
C ASP A 100 6.63 -2.56 3.88
N ARG A 101 7.88 -2.15 4.05
CA ARG A 101 9.03 -2.61 3.26
C ARG A 101 9.31 -4.11 3.47
N ARG A 102 8.67 -4.75 4.45
CA ARG A 102 8.75 -6.19 4.73
C ARG A 102 7.56 -6.95 4.18
N ARG A 103 6.47 -6.27 3.76
CA ARG A 103 5.46 -6.89 2.92
C ARG A 103 6.12 -7.13 1.58
N TYR A 104 6.74 -8.31 1.48
CA TYR A 104 7.33 -8.75 0.23
C TYR A 104 6.24 -8.69 -0.82
N GLY A 105 6.43 -7.82 -1.81
CA GLY A 105 5.61 -7.85 -3.00
C GLY A 105 5.87 -9.15 -3.76
N TYR A 106 5.17 -9.29 -4.88
CA TYR A 106 5.18 -10.53 -5.64
C TYR A 106 6.60 -10.95 -6.04
N LEU A 107 7.41 -10.02 -6.56
CA LEU A 107 8.75 -10.29 -7.03
C LEU A 107 9.70 -10.62 -5.87
N THR A 108 9.61 -9.89 -4.77
CA THR A 108 10.46 -10.13 -3.60
C THR A 108 10.17 -11.48 -2.96
N GLY A 109 8.89 -11.88 -2.91
CA GLY A 109 8.48 -13.20 -2.42
C GLY A 109 9.03 -14.35 -3.28
N LYS A 110 8.91 -14.24 -4.61
CA LYS A 110 9.45 -15.25 -5.54
C LYS A 110 10.98 -15.33 -5.53
N THR A 111 11.64 -14.19 -5.35
CA THR A 111 13.10 -14.11 -5.21
C THR A 111 13.56 -14.84 -3.96
N LEU A 112 12.95 -14.55 -2.80
CA LEU A 112 13.29 -15.21 -1.54
C LEU A 112 13.09 -16.71 -1.60
N ALA A 113 11.96 -17.16 -2.15
CA ALA A 113 11.67 -18.59 -2.32
C ALA A 113 12.73 -19.28 -3.19
N SER A 114 13.21 -18.60 -4.24
CA SER A 114 14.23 -19.16 -5.16
C SER A 114 15.61 -19.22 -4.50
N VAL A 115 16.00 -18.18 -3.74
CA VAL A 115 17.23 -18.16 -2.94
C VAL A 115 17.23 -19.30 -1.90
N GLN A 116 16.11 -19.50 -1.21
CA GLN A 116 15.96 -20.56 -0.21
C GLN A 116 15.97 -21.95 -0.84
N ALA A 117 15.26 -22.14 -1.96
CA ALA A 117 15.23 -23.42 -2.67
C ALA A 117 16.62 -23.82 -3.21
N ALA A 118 17.42 -22.84 -3.64
CA ALA A 118 18.80 -23.05 -4.07
C ALA A 118 19.80 -23.20 -2.90
N GLY A 119 19.36 -23.00 -1.65
CA GLY A 119 20.21 -23.10 -0.47
C GLY A 119 21.26 -21.98 -0.33
N LEU A 120 21.18 -20.94 -1.17
CA LEU A 120 22.19 -19.87 -1.25
C LEU A 120 22.23 -19.03 0.02
N ASN A 121 21.11 -18.93 0.75
CA ASN A 121 21.02 -18.24 2.03
C ASN A 121 21.85 -18.88 3.15
N LYS A 122 22.37 -20.10 2.93
CA LYS A 122 23.24 -20.80 3.89
C LYS A 122 24.73 -20.58 3.61
N ILE A 123 25.06 -19.85 2.55
CA ILE A 123 26.44 -19.63 2.09
C ILE A 123 26.76 -18.15 2.30
N ASP A 124 27.76 -17.88 3.14
CA ASP A 124 28.11 -16.51 3.56
C ASP A 124 28.55 -15.62 2.38
N GLU A 125 29.24 -16.20 1.39
CA GLU A 125 29.73 -15.51 0.20
C GLU A 125 28.61 -14.84 -0.61
N TYR A 126 27.39 -15.40 -0.57
CA TYR A 126 26.24 -14.86 -1.31
C TYR A 126 25.42 -13.85 -0.52
N GLN A 127 25.66 -13.63 0.78
CA GLN A 127 24.83 -12.75 1.61
C GLN A 127 24.73 -11.33 1.06
N ALA A 128 25.85 -10.75 0.60
CA ALA A 128 25.86 -9.41 0.03
C ALA A 128 25.06 -9.31 -1.28
N VAL A 129 25.19 -10.32 -2.14
CA VAL A 129 24.46 -10.36 -3.42
C VAL A 129 22.97 -10.61 -3.18
N ILE A 130 22.61 -11.52 -2.26
CA ILE A 130 21.23 -11.77 -1.84
C ILE A 130 20.59 -10.49 -1.31
N ALA A 131 21.26 -9.76 -0.42
CA ALA A 131 20.75 -8.51 0.13
C ALA A 131 20.50 -7.45 -0.97
N SER A 132 21.39 -7.34 -1.95
CA SER A 132 21.25 -6.45 -3.08
C SER A 132 20.06 -6.83 -3.97
N VAL A 133 19.95 -8.10 -4.36
CA VAL A 133 18.85 -8.61 -5.19
C VAL A 133 17.50 -8.43 -4.50
N MET A 134 17.41 -8.72 -3.20
CA MET A 134 16.21 -8.52 -2.39
C MET A 134 15.82 -7.04 -2.30
N THR A 135 16.79 -6.13 -2.24
CA THR A 135 16.56 -4.68 -2.22
C THR A 135 15.99 -4.20 -3.55
N TYR A 136 16.57 -4.65 -4.68
CA TYR A 136 16.04 -4.28 -5.99
C TYR A 136 14.66 -4.88 -6.25
N ALA A 137 14.41 -6.12 -5.84
CA ALA A 137 13.08 -6.74 -5.93
C ALA A 137 12.02 -5.89 -5.20
N LEU A 138 12.34 -5.40 -4.00
CA LEU A 138 11.46 -4.54 -3.22
C LEU A 138 11.23 -3.18 -3.88
N ILE A 139 12.27 -2.57 -4.46
CA ILE A 139 12.14 -1.31 -5.21
C ILE A 139 11.18 -1.48 -6.38
N ILE A 140 11.28 -2.60 -7.11
CA ILE A 140 10.42 -2.90 -8.26
C ILE A 140 8.98 -3.14 -7.79
N ASP A 141 8.76 -3.95 -6.75
CA ASP A 141 7.42 -4.19 -6.18
C ASP A 141 6.75 -2.88 -5.73
N ASN A 142 7.49 -2.00 -5.05
CA ASN A 142 6.97 -0.69 -4.63
C ASN A 142 6.63 0.20 -5.83
N ALA A 143 7.44 0.16 -6.89
CA ALA A 143 7.17 0.92 -8.11
C ALA A 143 5.94 0.39 -8.86
N GLN A 144 5.71 -0.93 -8.87
CA GLN A 144 4.49 -1.53 -9.41
C GLN A 144 3.24 -1.07 -8.67
N LEU A 145 3.30 -0.99 -7.33
CA LEU A 145 2.19 -0.48 -6.52
C LEU A 145 1.93 1.02 -6.73
N ALA A 146 2.98 1.80 -6.97
CA ALA A 146 2.88 3.25 -7.17
C ALA A 146 2.35 3.66 -8.56
N GLY A 147 2.34 2.74 -9.53
CA GLY A 147 1.79 2.96 -10.87
C GLY A 147 2.84 3.12 -11.98
N VAL A 148 2.34 3.30 -13.21
CA VAL A 148 3.12 3.17 -14.46
C VAL A 148 4.33 4.10 -14.50
N ASP A 149 4.19 5.36 -14.08
CA ASP A 149 5.28 6.34 -14.12
C ASP A 149 6.41 6.00 -13.14
N ALA A 150 6.07 5.46 -11.97
CA ALA A 150 7.06 5.00 -11.00
C ALA A 150 7.77 3.74 -11.52
N LEU A 151 7.02 2.82 -12.13
CA LEU A 151 7.56 1.61 -12.73
C LEU A 151 8.53 1.92 -13.89
N GLN A 152 8.19 2.84 -14.78
CA GLN A 152 9.08 3.27 -15.87
C GLN A 152 10.43 3.77 -15.36
N LYS A 153 10.46 4.49 -14.23
CA LYS A 153 11.71 4.96 -13.60
C LYS A 153 12.61 3.83 -13.12
N THR A 154 12.06 2.64 -12.85
CA THR A 154 12.86 1.47 -12.45
C THR A 154 13.48 0.71 -13.63
N ALA A 155 13.04 0.98 -14.86
CA ALA A 155 13.47 0.23 -16.06
C ALA A 155 14.97 0.39 -16.36
N PHE A 156 15.55 1.58 -16.10
CA PHE A 156 16.93 1.93 -16.46
C PHE A 156 17.93 1.86 -15.31
N GLY A 157 17.71 0.95 -14.35
CA GLY A 157 18.70 0.71 -13.29
C GLY A 157 18.28 -0.43 -12.39
N PRO A 158 17.29 -0.22 -11.50
CA PRO A 158 16.85 -1.25 -10.57
C PRO A 158 16.52 -2.59 -11.23
N LEU A 159 15.81 -2.60 -12.36
CA LEU A 159 15.45 -3.83 -13.06
C LEU A 159 16.66 -4.55 -13.68
N GLN A 160 17.60 -3.79 -14.27
CA GLN A 160 18.82 -4.37 -14.85
C GLN A 160 19.75 -4.92 -13.76
N SER A 161 19.95 -4.17 -12.67
CA SER A 161 20.76 -4.62 -11.52
C SER A 161 20.15 -5.82 -10.82
N TYR A 162 18.81 -5.89 -10.77
CA TYR A 162 18.10 -7.08 -10.30
C TYR A 162 18.40 -8.31 -11.17
N MET A 163 18.24 -8.19 -12.50
CA MET A 163 18.50 -9.29 -13.43
C MET A 163 19.97 -9.76 -13.39
N ALA A 164 20.93 -8.83 -13.37
CA ALA A 164 22.35 -9.15 -13.25
C ALA A 164 22.69 -9.84 -11.92
N GLY A 165 22.04 -9.44 -10.83
CA GLY A 165 22.20 -10.09 -9.53
C GLY A 165 21.62 -11.51 -9.49
N LEU A 166 20.49 -11.75 -10.16
CA LEU A 166 19.93 -13.10 -10.32
C LEU A 166 20.86 -14.02 -11.13
N GLU A 167 21.42 -13.51 -12.22
CA GLU A 167 22.40 -14.23 -13.05
C GLU A 167 23.64 -14.61 -12.22
N LYS A 168 24.17 -13.68 -11.42
CA LYS A 168 25.30 -13.94 -10.52
C LYS A 168 25.00 -15.00 -9.45
N LEU A 169 23.76 -15.08 -9.01
CA LEU A 169 23.30 -16.10 -8.06
C LEU A 169 22.95 -17.43 -8.77
N GLY A 170 22.94 -17.48 -10.10
CA GLY A 170 22.56 -18.67 -10.87
C GLY A 170 21.10 -19.07 -10.64
N ILE A 171 20.22 -18.12 -10.30
CA ILE A 171 18.81 -18.38 -10.02
C ILE A 171 17.90 -17.66 -11.00
N THR A 172 16.79 -18.30 -11.33
CA THR A 172 15.68 -17.66 -12.04
C THR A 172 14.46 -17.70 -11.12
N PRO A 173 13.91 -16.54 -10.72
CA PRO A 173 12.69 -16.51 -9.93
C PRO A 173 11.58 -17.24 -10.70
N LYS A 174 10.93 -18.21 -10.07
CA LYS A 174 9.76 -18.87 -10.67
C LYS A 174 8.56 -17.93 -10.60
N VAL A 175 8.46 -17.05 -11.58
CA VAL A 175 7.32 -16.15 -11.78
C VAL A 175 6.19 -17.00 -12.36
N SER A 176 5.18 -17.30 -11.55
CA SER A 176 3.94 -17.89 -12.06
C SER A 176 3.17 -16.79 -12.80
N ALA A 177 2.56 -17.11 -13.94
CA ALA A 177 1.54 -16.22 -14.49
C ALA A 177 0.44 -16.08 -13.44
N VAL A 178 -0.06 -14.86 -13.23
CA VAL A 178 -1.34 -14.67 -12.55
C VAL A 178 -2.36 -15.45 -13.38
N PRO A 179 -3.15 -16.38 -12.81
CA PRO A 179 -4.25 -16.94 -13.56
C PRO A 179 -5.20 -15.78 -13.86
N ASP A 180 -5.28 -15.39 -15.13
CA ASP A 180 -6.29 -14.44 -15.59
C ASP A 180 -7.65 -15.06 -15.28
N GLY A 181 -8.25 -14.62 -14.18
CA GLY A 181 -9.59 -15.01 -13.80
C GLY A 181 -10.59 -14.23 -14.62
N VAL A 182 -10.94 -14.74 -15.80
CA VAL A 182 -12.31 -14.75 -16.33
C VAL A 182 -12.46 -16.05 -17.14
N GLU A 183 -13.16 -17.03 -16.56
CA GLU A 183 -13.80 -18.08 -17.37
C GLU A 183 -14.93 -17.40 -18.15
N ASP A 184 -14.69 -17.11 -19.43
CA ASP A 184 -15.76 -16.90 -20.40
C ASP A 184 -15.56 -17.88 -21.55
N GLY A 185 -16.68 -18.47 -21.97
CA GLY A 185 -16.77 -19.70 -22.73
C GLY A 185 -16.15 -19.69 -24.13
N GLU A 186 -15.83 -20.91 -24.55
CA GLU A 186 -15.82 -21.47 -25.90
C GLU A 186 -15.37 -20.63 -27.11
N GLU A 187 -14.33 -21.17 -27.75
CA GLU A 187 -13.98 -21.07 -29.18
C GLU A 187 -13.68 -19.70 -29.80
N SER A 188 -12.38 -19.36 -29.86
CA SER A 188 -11.79 -19.01 -31.16
C SER A 188 -10.30 -19.28 -31.24
N SER A 189 -9.97 -19.94 -32.34
CA SER A 189 -8.67 -20.42 -32.79
C SER A 189 -7.60 -19.33 -32.96
N ASN A 190 -6.33 -19.76 -32.78
CA ASN A 190 -5.09 -19.15 -33.25
C ASN A 190 -4.60 -17.87 -32.55
N ALA A 191 -3.71 -18.04 -31.56
CA ALA A 191 -2.26 -17.92 -31.76
C ALA A 191 -1.55 -17.95 -30.40
N SER A 192 -0.89 -19.07 -30.08
CA SER A 192 0.02 -19.16 -28.94
C SER A 192 1.30 -18.39 -29.27
N VAL A 193 1.42 -17.14 -28.81
CA VAL A 193 2.74 -16.49 -28.77
C VAL A 193 3.42 -16.91 -27.46
N SER A 194 3.96 -18.14 -27.45
CA SER A 194 4.66 -18.70 -26.30
C SER A 194 6.17 -18.43 -26.33
N SER A 195 6.68 -17.59 -27.23
CA SER A 195 8.08 -17.12 -27.17
C SER A 195 8.24 -15.70 -27.68
N ILE A 196 9.10 -14.94 -26.99
CA ILE A 196 9.52 -13.58 -27.34
C ILE A 196 10.17 -13.52 -28.72
N ASP A 197 10.86 -14.60 -29.13
CA ASP A 197 11.47 -14.72 -30.46
C ASP A 197 10.44 -14.62 -31.59
N GLY A 198 9.22 -15.14 -31.38
CA GLY A 198 8.13 -15.05 -32.36
C GLY A 198 7.60 -13.63 -32.56
N TRP A 199 7.67 -12.78 -31.53
CA TRP A 199 7.17 -11.40 -31.58
C TRP A 199 8.17 -10.42 -32.21
N ILE A 200 9.48 -10.69 -32.05
CA ILE A 200 10.54 -9.87 -32.66
C ILE A 200 10.57 -10.08 -34.18
N SER A 201 10.38 -11.31 -34.66
CA SER A 201 10.31 -11.58 -36.10
C SER A 201 9.06 -11.02 -36.77
N SER A 202 7.94 -10.84 -36.06
CA SER A 202 6.69 -10.36 -36.66
C SER A 202 6.63 -8.85 -36.87
N LYS A 203 7.59 -8.08 -36.34
CA LYS A 203 7.65 -6.60 -36.48
C LYS A 203 8.81 -6.10 -37.34
N GLY A 204 9.54 -6.99 -38.00
CA GLY A 204 10.64 -6.63 -38.90
C GLY A 204 10.27 -6.69 -40.38
N ALA A 205 9.71 -5.59 -40.90
CA ALA A 205 9.81 -5.15 -42.30
C ALA A 205 9.65 -3.63 -42.36
#